data_AF-A0A2H3G533-F1
#
_entry.id   AF-A0A2H3G533-F1
#
_cell.length_a   1.000
_cell.length_b   1.000
_cell.length_c   1.000
_cell.angle_alpha   90.00
_cell.angle_beta   90.00
_cell.angle_gamma   90.00
#
_symmetry.space_group_name_H-M   'P 1'
#
loop_
_entity.id
_entity.type
_entity.pdbx_description
1 polymer ?
#
loop_
_entity_poly.entity_id
_entity_poly.type
_entity_poly.pdbx_seq_one_letter_code
_entity_poly.pdbx_strand_id
1 'polypeptide(L)'
;MATPWSQDEIWPTDYREHATNLSKYLQKALSAIDNGDGLPVASRGVRVALIGALTLIVKMQSTPDLGHVYEAVKNGQAEIKTAAENLAQHINSLKNDLNETNTKAQQTTEEVQRSS
;
A
#
# COMPACT_ATOMS: atom_id res chain seq x y z
N MET A 1 -17.12 -39.57 18.10
CA MET A 1 -17.47 -38.48 19.04
C MET A 1 -17.06 -37.18 18.39
N ALA A 2 -17.92 -36.16 18.35
CA ALA A 2 -17.52 -34.84 17.85
C ALA A 2 -16.57 -34.20 18.86
N THR A 3 -15.37 -33.82 18.42
CA THR A 3 -14.44 -33.02 19.25
C THR A 3 -15.17 -31.73 19.63
N PRO A 4 -15.32 -31.39 20.92
CA PRO A 4 -15.99 -30.17 21.32
C PRO A 4 -15.25 -28.97 20.71
N TRP A 5 -15.99 -28.02 20.14
CA TRP A 5 -15.41 -26.76 19.71
C TRP A 5 -14.87 -26.04 20.94
N SER A 6 -13.67 -25.46 20.83
CA SER A 6 -12.99 -24.75 21.91
C SER A 6 -13.93 -23.68 22.48
N GLN A 7 -14.32 -23.82 23.75
CA GLN A 7 -15.03 -22.75 24.46
C GLN A 7 -14.05 -21.64 24.80
N ASP A 8 -14.48 -20.40 24.54
CA ASP A 8 -13.86 -19.12 24.89
C ASP A 8 -12.49 -18.80 24.26
N GLU A 9 -12.39 -18.88 22.93
CA GLU A 9 -11.33 -18.13 22.25
C GLU A 9 -11.72 -16.65 22.16
N ILE A 10 -10.92 -15.77 22.77
CA ILE A 10 -11.09 -14.33 22.68
C ILE A 10 -10.88 -13.93 21.22
N TRP A 11 -11.98 -13.58 20.55
CA TRP A 11 -11.91 -13.14 19.17
C TRP A 11 -11.24 -11.76 19.08
N PRO A 12 -10.31 -11.57 18.13
CA PRO A 12 -9.69 -10.28 17.93
C PRO A 12 -10.74 -9.25 17.46
N THR A 13 -10.56 -8.01 17.90
CA THR A 13 -11.40 -6.86 17.48
C THR A 13 -10.97 -6.31 16.13
N ASP A 14 -9.69 -6.46 15.77
CA ASP A 14 -9.19 -6.07 14.44
C ASP A 14 -9.79 -6.97 13.36
N TYR A 15 -10.35 -6.36 12.31
CA TYR A 15 -11.08 -7.09 11.28
C TYR A 15 -10.19 -8.01 10.43
N ARG A 16 -8.92 -7.64 10.20
CA ARG A 16 -7.99 -8.45 9.39
C ARG A 16 -7.54 -9.67 10.18
N GLU A 17 -7.25 -9.48 11.45
CA GLU A 17 -6.92 -10.55 12.39
C GLU A 17 -8.12 -11.50 12.60
N HIS A 18 -9.32 -10.94 12.76
CA HIS A 18 -10.57 -11.70 12.87
C HIS A 18 -10.82 -12.55 11.62
N ALA A 19 -10.67 -11.96 10.42
CA ALA A 19 -10.79 -12.67 9.16
C ALA A 19 -9.74 -13.78 9.01
N THR A 20 -8.52 -13.56 9.51
CA THR A 20 -7.44 -14.56 9.50
C THR A 20 -7.77 -15.75 10.39
N ASN A 21 -8.24 -15.49 11.61
CA ASN A 21 -8.63 -16.56 12.54
C ASN A 21 -9.84 -17.34 12.02
N LEU A 22 -10.86 -16.63 11.50
CA LEU A 22 -12.01 -17.27 10.87
C LEU A 22 -11.60 -18.16 9.68
N SER A 23 -10.66 -17.71 8.84
CA SER A 23 -10.13 -18.52 7.72
C SER A 23 -9.52 -19.84 8.19
N LYS A 24 -8.71 -19.83 9.25
CA LYS A 24 -8.12 -21.06 9.84
C LYS A 24 -9.20 -22.05 10.27
N TYR A 25 -10.26 -21.57 10.91
CA TYR A 25 -11.38 -22.41 11.33
C TYR A 25 -12.14 -23.03 10.16
N LEU A 26 -12.45 -22.23 9.14
CA LEU A 26 -13.14 -22.70 7.94
C LEU A 26 -12.29 -23.70 7.15
N GLN A 27 -10.99 -23.48 7.05
CA GLN A 27 -10.04 -24.44 6.45
C GLN A 27 -10.02 -25.77 7.21
N LYS A 28 -9.95 -25.73 8.55
CA LYS A 28 -9.98 -26.94 9.38
C LYS A 28 -11.28 -27.71 9.23
N ALA A 29 -12.41 -27.01 9.17
CA ALA A 29 -13.72 -27.62 8.92
C ALA A 29 -13.80 -28.26 7.53
N LEU A 30 -13.27 -27.59 6.50
CA LEU A 30 -13.19 -28.13 5.14
C LEU A 30 -12.31 -29.37 5.06
N SER A 31 -11.13 -29.36 5.71
CA SER A 31 -10.23 -30.52 5.78
C SER A 31 -10.87 -31.71 6.49
N ALA A 32 -11.62 -31.49 7.58
CA ALA A 32 -12.33 -32.57 8.28
C ALA A 32 -13.42 -33.21 7.40
N ILE A 33 -14.10 -32.42 6.57
CA ILE A 33 -15.07 -32.91 5.59
C ILE A 33 -14.37 -33.74 4.51
N ASP A 34 -13.25 -33.25 3.99
CA ASP A 34 -12.52 -33.87 2.88
C ASP A 34 -11.83 -35.18 3.30
N ASN A 35 -11.37 -35.28 4.56
CA ASN A 35 -10.67 -36.46 5.07
C ASN A 35 -11.60 -37.54 5.64
N GLY A 36 -12.92 -37.29 5.74
CA GLY A 36 -13.88 -38.28 6.22
C GLY A 36 -13.85 -38.56 7.73
N ASP A 37 -13.23 -37.67 8.53
CA ASP A 37 -13.01 -37.82 9.98
C ASP A 37 -14.28 -37.61 10.84
N GLY A 38 -15.42 -38.17 10.43
CA GLY A 38 -16.52 -38.48 11.35
C GLY A 38 -17.75 -37.58 11.35
N LEU A 39 -18.02 -36.80 10.30
CA LEU A 39 -19.39 -36.34 10.03
C LEU A 39 -19.97 -37.06 8.81
N PRO A 40 -21.27 -37.41 8.80
CA PRO A 40 -21.93 -37.91 7.59
C PRO A 40 -21.66 -36.90 6.48
N VAL A 41 -21.10 -37.39 5.36
CA VAL A 41 -20.67 -36.62 4.16
C VAL A 41 -21.35 -35.26 4.15
N ALA A 42 -20.64 -34.21 4.57
CA ALA A 42 -21.22 -32.88 4.56
C ALA A 42 -21.69 -32.61 3.14
N SER A 43 -22.95 -32.17 2.99
CA SER A 43 -23.55 -32.05 1.67
C SER A 43 -22.66 -31.18 0.78
N ARG A 44 -22.67 -31.43 -0.53
CA ARG A 44 -21.95 -30.60 -1.52
C ARG A 44 -22.19 -29.10 -1.29
N GLY A 45 -23.38 -28.72 -0.82
CA GLY A 45 -23.72 -27.34 -0.46
C GLY A 45 -22.90 -26.75 0.69
N VAL A 46 -22.62 -27.54 1.75
CA VAL A 46 -21.77 -27.10 2.88
C VAL A 46 -20.34 -26.86 2.41
N ARG A 47 -19.79 -27.75 1.58
CA ARG A 47 -18.45 -27.61 1.01
C ARG A 47 -18.33 -26.33 0.17
N VAL A 48 -19.32 -26.09 -0.70
CA VAL A 48 -19.39 -24.88 -1.54
C VAL A 48 -19.52 -23.62 -0.69
N ALA A 49 -20.33 -23.63 0.37
CA ALA A 49 -20.48 -22.49 1.27
C ALA A 49 -19.17 -22.15 2.01
N LEU A 50 -18.44 -23.15 2.50
CA LEU A 50 -17.13 -22.96 3.15
C LEU A 50 -16.09 -22.37 2.19
N ILE A 51 -16.01 -22.90 0.96
CA ILE A 51 -15.12 -22.37 -0.09
C ILE A 51 -15.52 -20.94 -0.46
N GLY A 52 -16.82 -20.65 -0.56
CA GLY A 52 -17.34 -19.31 -0.83
C GLY A 52 -16.97 -18.30 0.26
N ALA A 53 -17.13 -18.68 1.53
CA ALA A 53 -16.73 -17.86 2.68
C ALA A 53 -15.23 -17.58 2.71
N LEU A 54 -14.39 -18.61 2.47
CA LEU A 54 -12.94 -18.45 2.36
C LEU A 54 -12.55 -17.50 1.23
N THR A 55 -13.19 -17.64 0.05
CA THR A 55 -12.95 -16.76 -1.09
C THR A 55 -13.31 -15.30 -0.77
N LEU A 56 -14.41 -15.08 -0.06
CA LEU A 56 -14.82 -13.74 0.38
C LEU A 56 -13.82 -13.13 1.36
N ILE A 57 -13.34 -13.91 2.34
CA ILE A 57 -12.32 -13.47 3.31
C ILE A 57 -11.05 -13.03 2.59
N VAL A 58 -10.55 -13.83 1.65
CA VAL A 58 -9.35 -13.48 0.86
C VAL A 58 -9.55 -12.18 0.08
N LYS A 59 -10.74 -11.96 -0.51
CA LYS A 59 -11.07 -10.71 -1.21
C LYS A 59 -11.05 -9.51 -0.26
N MET A 60 -11.67 -9.64 0.92
CA MET A 60 -11.70 -8.55 1.91
C MET A 60 -10.31 -8.24 2.47
N GLN A 61 -9.48 -9.25 2.71
CA GLN A 61 -8.11 -9.06 3.18
C GLN A 61 -7.20 -8.46 2.11
N SER A 62 -7.43 -8.78 0.85
CA SER A 62 -6.69 -8.19 -0.28
C SER A 62 -7.10 -6.75 -0.59
N THR A 63 -8.22 -6.27 -0.06
CA THR A 63 -8.63 -4.87 -0.22
C THR A 63 -7.68 -3.96 0.55
N PRO A 64 -7.01 -3.00 -0.11
CA PRO A 64 -6.15 -2.03 0.57
C PRO A 64 -6.95 -1.19 1.56
N ASP A 65 -6.32 -0.79 2.66
CA ASP A 65 -6.89 0.24 3.51
C ASP A 65 -6.83 1.58 2.77
N LEU A 66 -8.00 2.05 2.32
CA LEU A 66 -8.13 3.29 1.56
C LEU A 66 -7.68 4.52 2.36
N GLY A 67 -7.71 4.48 3.70
CA GLY A 67 -7.18 5.56 4.54
C GLY A 67 -5.66 5.67 4.42
N HIS A 68 -4.96 4.53 4.48
CA HIS A 68 -3.51 4.48 4.28
C HIS A 68 -3.12 4.84 2.85
N VAL A 69 -3.89 4.39 1.85
CA VAL A 69 -3.66 4.78 0.44
C VAL A 69 -3.84 6.29 0.25
N TYR A 70 -4.89 6.86 0.83
CA TYR A 70 -5.16 8.30 0.75
C TYR A 70 -4.01 9.12 1.37
N GLU A 71 -3.55 8.76 2.57
CA GLU A 71 -2.44 9.45 3.22
C GLU A 71 -1.13 9.29 2.44
N ALA A 72 -0.84 8.10 1.90
CA ALA A 72 0.34 7.88 1.06
C ALA A 72 0.30 8.76 -0.22
N VAL A 73 -0.87 8.85 -0.87
CA VAL A 73 -1.06 9.72 -2.05
C VAL A 73 -0.88 11.18 -1.67
N LYS A 74 -1.47 11.62 -0.55
CA LYS A 74 -1.36 13.00 -0.06
C LYS A 74 0.09 13.37 0.28
N ASN A 75 0.83 12.48 0.93
CA ASN A 75 2.24 12.68 1.22
C ASN A 75 3.08 12.76 -0.07
N GLY A 76 2.84 11.87 -1.02
CA GLY A 76 3.49 11.92 -2.33
C GLY A 76 3.20 13.23 -3.09
N GLN A 77 1.96 13.73 -3.02
CA GLN A 77 1.61 15.03 -3.61
C GLN A 77 2.37 16.19 -2.94
N ALA A 78 2.51 16.17 -1.62
CA ALA A 78 3.27 17.19 -0.90
C ALA A 78 4.76 17.15 -1.29
N GLU A 79 5.36 15.97 -1.36
CA GLU A 79 6.76 15.78 -1.79
C GLU A 79 6.99 16.28 -3.21
N ILE A 80 6.10 15.94 -4.15
CA ILE A 80 6.18 16.41 -5.55
C ILE A 80 6.09 17.94 -5.60
N LYS A 81 5.18 18.55 -4.83
CA LYS A 81 5.05 20.01 -4.77
C LYS A 81 6.34 20.66 -4.27
N THR A 82 6.91 20.17 -3.19
CA THR A 82 8.18 20.68 -2.65
C THR A 82 9.33 20.49 -3.65
N ALA A 83 9.41 19.35 -4.33
CA ALA A 83 10.41 19.12 -5.36
C ALA A 83 10.28 20.10 -6.54
N ALA A 84 9.05 20.38 -6.97
CA ALA A 84 8.76 21.34 -8.03
C ALA A 84 9.14 22.77 -7.62
N GLU A 85 8.82 23.18 -6.39
CA GLU A 85 9.20 24.50 -5.84
C GLU A 85 10.72 24.65 -5.76
N ASN A 86 11.42 23.63 -5.24
CA ASN A 86 12.89 23.62 -5.17
C ASN A 86 13.53 23.68 -6.56
N LEU A 87 13.01 22.93 -7.53
CA LEU A 87 13.49 22.95 -8.91
C LEU A 87 13.31 24.34 -9.53
N ALA A 88 12.15 24.96 -9.34
CA ALA A 88 11.88 26.31 -9.83
C ALA A 88 12.85 27.33 -9.23
N GLN A 89 13.14 27.22 -7.93
CA GLN A 89 14.14 28.06 -7.26
C GLN A 89 15.54 27.85 -7.84
N HIS A 90 15.99 26.60 -8.01
CA HIS A 90 17.29 26.31 -8.61
C HIS A 90 17.42 26.83 -10.05
N ILE A 91 16.38 26.72 -10.87
CA ILE A 91 16.37 27.26 -12.24
C ILE A 91 16.53 28.79 -12.22
N ASN A 92 15.84 29.47 -11.29
CA ASN A 92 15.95 30.92 -11.16
C ASN A 92 17.35 31.35 -10.71
N SER A 93 17.98 30.62 -9.78
CA SER A 93 19.37 30.88 -9.38
C SER A 93 20.33 30.71 -10.55
N LEU A 94 20.23 29.59 -11.29
CA LEU A 94 21.09 29.34 -12.47
C LEU A 94 20.94 30.44 -13.53
N LYS A 95 19.73 30.93 -13.75
CA LYS A 95 19.49 32.05 -14.68
C LYS A 95 20.17 33.33 -14.21
N ASN A 96 20.14 33.62 -12.92
CA ASN A 96 20.80 34.81 -12.36
C ASN A 96 22.33 34.70 -12.49
N ASP A 97 22.90 33.54 -12.14
CA ASP A 97 24.35 33.29 -12.25
C ASP A 97 24.82 33.42 -13.71
N LEU A 98 24.03 32.92 -14.66
CA LEU A 98 24.30 33.03 -16.10
C LEU A 98 24.27 34.48 -16.57
N ASN A 99 23.30 35.27 -16.13
CA ASN A 99 23.22 36.69 -16.44
C ASN A 99 24.43 37.45 -15.87
N GLU A 100 24.81 37.20 -14.62
CA GLU A 100 25.97 37.82 -14.00
C GLU A 100 27.26 37.47 -14.74
N THR A 101 27.43 36.19 -15.09
CA THR A 101 28.58 35.72 -15.87
C THR A 101 28.65 36.41 -17.23
N ASN A 102 27.52 36.54 -17.93
CA ASN A 102 27.45 37.23 -19.21
C ASN A 102 27.81 38.72 -19.09
N THR A 103 27.31 39.41 -18.06
CA THR A 103 27.67 40.82 -17.80
C THR A 103 29.17 40.98 -17.54
N LYS A 104 29.79 40.11 -16.72
CA LYS A 104 31.24 40.14 -16.48
C LYS A 104 32.04 39.89 -17.75
N ALA A 105 31.61 38.95 -18.60
CA ALA A 105 32.26 38.67 -19.87
C ALA A 105 32.20 39.86 -20.83
N GLN A 106 31.06 40.57 -20.89
CA GLN A 106 30.91 41.81 -21.67
C GLN A 106 31.87 42.89 -21.18
N GLN A 107 31.89 43.18 -19.87
CA GLN A 107 32.80 44.17 -19.27
C GLN A 107 34.26 43.86 -19.55
N THR A 108 34.67 42.59 -19.40
CA THR A 108 36.05 42.16 -19.68
C THR A 108 36.42 42.38 -21.16
N THR A 109 35.48 42.10 -22.07
CA THR A 109 35.69 42.30 -23.52
C THR A 109 35.86 43.77 -23.86
N GLU A 110 35.04 44.65 -23.29
CA GLU A 110 35.13 46.10 -23.47
C GLU A 110 36.45 46.67 -22.91
N GLU A 111 36.93 46.14 -21.78
CA GLU A 111 38.17 46.57 -21.16
C GLU A 111 39.39 46.19 -22.01
N VAL A 112 39.43 44.96 -22.53
CA VAL A 112 40.48 44.51 -23.46
C VAL A 112 40.52 45.39 -24.71
N GLN A 113 39.35 45.69 -25.30
CA GLN A 113 39.26 46.59 -26.47
C GLN A 113 39.74 48.00 -26.18
N ARG A 114 39.48 48.54 -24.99
CA ARG A 114 39.91 49.88 -24.60
C ARG A 114 41.42 49.96 -24.32
N SER A 115 42.04 48.84 -23.95
CA SER A 115 43.48 48.74 -23.63
C SER A 115 44.39 48.38 -24.81
N SER A 116 43.81 48.11 -26.00
CA SER A 116 44.52 47.83 -27.26
C SER A 116 44.66 49.07 -28.12
#